data_AF-A0A4S4KGV5-F1
#
_entry.id   AF-A0A4S4KGV5-F1
#
_cell.length_a   1.000
_cell.length_b   1.000
_cell.length_c   1.000
_cell.angle_alpha   90.00
_cell.angle_beta   90.00
_cell.angle_gamma   90.00
#
_symmetry.space_group_name_H-M   'P 1'
#
loop_
_entity.id
_entity.type
_entity.pdbx_description
1 polymer ?
#
loop_
_entity_poly.entity_id
_entity_poly.type
_entity_poly.pdbx_seq_one_letter_code
_entity_poly.pdbx_strand_id
1 'polypeptide(L)'
;METGSELSKTVAIFIVQKILLDETGLTYICHTYERFYAVGTVLSNMVNQLVETQAVRLLKHVVRCYLRLSDNLRAREALRACLPEPLRDQTFGSLLKGDMVTKRCLTTLLNNLNE
;
A
#
# COMPACT_ATOMS: atom_id res chain seq x y z
N MET A 1 -13.50 0.95 -2.05
CA MET A 1 -12.26 0.16 -1.89
C MET A 1 -12.52 -1.07 -1.04
N GLU A 2 -13.25 -0.93 0.06
CA GLU A 2 -13.61 -2.05 0.94
C GLU A 2 -14.73 -2.94 0.37
N THR A 3 -15.73 -2.34 -0.31
CA THR A 3 -16.85 -3.03 -0.98
C THR A 3 -16.94 -2.62 -2.46
N GLY A 4 -17.38 -3.53 -3.33
CA GLY A 4 -17.56 -3.31 -4.78
C GLY A 4 -16.88 -4.35 -5.69
N SER A 5 -17.15 -4.27 -7.00
CA SER A 5 -16.52 -5.13 -8.02
C SER A 5 -15.01 -4.86 -8.12
N GLU A 6 -14.25 -5.84 -8.61
CA GLU A 6 -12.79 -5.72 -8.78
C GLU A 6 -12.38 -4.50 -9.62
N LEU A 7 -13.16 -4.18 -10.66
CA LEU A 7 -12.99 -2.98 -11.48
C LEU A 7 -13.14 -1.70 -10.66
N SER A 8 -14.22 -1.59 -9.87
CA SER A 8 -14.45 -0.42 -9.00
C SER A 8 -13.36 -0.30 -7.94
N LYS A 9 -12.87 -1.41 -7.37
CA LYS A 9 -11.73 -1.42 -6.44
C LYS A 9 -10.45 -0.92 -7.12
N THR A 10 -10.21 -1.35 -8.36
CA THR A 10 -9.03 -0.94 -9.15
C THR A 10 -9.03 0.55 -9.47
N VAL A 11 -10.18 1.08 -9.91
CA VAL A 11 -10.32 2.53 -10.16
C VAL A 11 -10.17 3.32 -8.86
N ALA A 12 -10.77 2.85 -7.77
CA ALA A 12 -10.69 3.54 -6.49
C ALA A 12 -9.27 3.60 -5.91
N ILE A 13 -8.52 2.48 -5.92
CA ILE A 13 -7.12 2.49 -5.47
C ILE A 13 -6.24 3.35 -6.40
N PHE A 14 -6.52 3.38 -7.70
CA PHE A 14 -5.79 4.24 -8.63
C PHE A 14 -5.98 5.74 -8.31
N ILE A 15 -7.19 6.16 -7.96
CA ILE A 15 -7.46 7.53 -7.51
C ILE A 15 -6.71 7.84 -6.22
N VAL A 16 -6.76 6.96 -5.22
CA VAL A 16 -6.02 7.13 -3.96
C VAL A 16 -4.51 7.21 -4.22
N GLN A 17 -3.99 6.38 -5.11
CA GLN A 17 -2.59 6.44 -5.50
C GLN A 17 -2.23 7.80 -6.12
N LYS A 18 -3.09 8.36 -6.98
CA LYS A 18 -2.87 9.70 -7.56
C LYS A 18 -2.87 10.79 -6.51
N ILE A 19 -3.74 10.71 -5.49
CA ILE A 19 -3.74 11.63 -4.35
C ILE A 19 -2.44 11.51 -3.56
N LEU A 20 -1.97 10.30 -3.26
CA LEU A 20 -0.73 10.09 -2.51
C LEU A 20 0.53 10.52 -3.27
N LEU A 21 0.51 10.45 -4.60
CA LEU A 21 1.61 10.94 -5.45
C LEU A 21 1.73 12.46 -5.43
N ASP A 22 0.67 13.18 -5.08
CA ASP A 22 0.72 14.63 -4.86
C ASP A 22 1.21 14.94 -3.43
N GLU A 23 2.11 15.90 -3.29
CA GLU A 23 2.68 16.29 -1.99
C GLU A 23 1.61 16.84 -1.02
N THR A 24 0.63 17.58 -1.55
CA THR A 24 -0.48 18.11 -0.74
C THR A 24 -1.38 16.98 -0.27
N GLY A 25 -1.67 16.03 -1.16
CA GLY A 25 -2.47 14.84 -0.85
C GLY A 25 -1.81 13.94 0.19
N LEU A 26 -0.51 13.64 0.05
CA LEU A 26 0.24 12.88 1.05
C LEU A 26 0.22 13.60 2.41
N THR A 27 0.53 14.90 2.42
CA THR A 27 0.55 15.70 3.65
C THR A 27 -0.82 15.70 4.32
N TYR A 28 -1.89 15.84 3.54
CA TYR A 28 -3.27 15.83 4.05
C TYR A 28 -3.63 14.50 4.73
N ILE A 29 -3.28 13.37 4.12
CA ILE A 29 -3.53 12.02 4.63
C ILE A 29 -2.72 11.76 5.90
N CYS A 30 -1.44 12.15 5.91
CA CYS A 30 -0.54 11.95 7.04
C CYS A 30 -0.65 13.06 8.12
N HIS A 31 -1.53 14.03 7.95
CA HIS A 31 -1.65 15.17 8.86
C HIS A 31 -2.15 14.75 10.25
N THR A 32 -3.17 13.89 10.28
CA THR A 32 -3.79 13.37 11.50
C THR A 32 -3.75 11.86 11.53
N TYR A 33 -3.70 11.31 12.75
CA TYR A 33 -3.70 9.86 12.95
C TYR A 33 -4.97 9.21 12.36
N GLU A 34 -6.14 9.83 12.54
CA GLU A 34 -7.41 9.31 12.04
C GLU A 34 -7.42 9.14 10.51
N ARG A 35 -6.91 10.13 9.76
CA ARG A 35 -6.85 10.08 8.30
C ARG A 35 -5.90 8.99 7.82
N PHE A 36 -4.72 8.92 8.42
CA PHE A 36 -3.76 7.86 8.13
C PHE A 36 -4.36 6.49 8.45
N TYR A 37 -4.99 6.33 9.60
CA TYR A 37 -5.58 5.07 10.06
C TYR A 37 -6.72 4.61 9.16
N ALA A 38 -7.58 5.53 8.71
CA ALA A 38 -8.65 5.23 7.76
C ALA A 38 -8.09 4.67 6.44
N VAL A 39 -7.06 5.30 5.87
CA VAL A 39 -6.43 4.82 4.63
C VAL A 39 -5.67 3.52 4.88
N GLY A 40 -4.91 3.43 5.97
CA GLY A 40 -4.12 2.25 6.33
C GLY A 40 -4.96 1.00 6.55
N THR A 41 -6.13 1.13 7.19
CA THR A 41 -7.07 0.03 7.42
C THR A 41 -7.61 -0.51 6.10
N VAL A 42 -8.03 0.37 5.18
CA VAL A 42 -8.52 -0.04 3.87
C VAL A 42 -7.43 -0.73 3.05
N LEU A 43 -6.20 -0.19 3.05
CA LEU A 43 -5.08 -0.85 2.37
C LEU A 43 -4.75 -2.22 2.97
N SER A 44 -4.79 -2.35 4.30
CA SER A 44 -4.57 -3.62 4.99
C SER A 44 -5.62 -4.67 4.61
N ASN A 45 -6.90 -4.29 4.62
CA ASN A 45 -8.00 -5.15 4.18
C ASN A 45 -7.83 -5.59 2.73
N MET A 46 -7.35 -4.70 1.85
CA MET A 46 -7.02 -5.06 0.46
C MET A 46 -5.86 -6.05 0.38
N VAL A 47 -4.79 -5.88 1.16
CA VAL A 47 -3.66 -6.83 1.19
C VAL A 47 -4.14 -8.23 1.56
N ASN A 48 -4.96 -8.35 2.60
CA ASN A 48 -5.48 -9.65 3.03
C ASN A 48 -6.34 -10.31 1.95
N GLN A 49 -7.19 -9.55 1.25
CA GLN A 49 -7.96 -10.06 0.11
C GLN A 49 -7.09 -10.46 -1.09
N LEU A 50 -5.91 -9.83 -1.25
CA LEU A 50 -4.99 -10.12 -2.35
C LEU A 50 -4.27 -11.47 -2.19
N VAL A 51 -4.17 -11.99 -0.98
CA VAL A 51 -3.61 -13.33 -0.73
C VAL A 51 -4.44 -14.39 -1.45
N GLU A 52 -5.77 -14.28 -1.39
CA GLU A 52 -6.70 -15.22 -2.03
C GLU A 52 -6.93 -14.91 -3.51
N THR A 53 -7.24 -13.64 -3.82
CA THR A 53 -7.64 -13.24 -5.19
C THR A 53 -6.47 -13.21 -6.16
N GLN A 54 -5.24 -13.10 -5.66
CA GLN A 54 -4.01 -13.02 -6.47
C GLN A 54 -4.06 -11.93 -7.56
N ALA A 55 -4.83 -10.87 -7.33
CA ALA A 55 -5.05 -9.80 -8.32
C ALA A 55 -3.81 -8.90 -8.43
N VAL A 56 -2.87 -9.27 -9.31
CA VAL A 56 -1.57 -8.60 -9.47
C VAL A 56 -1.72 -7.10 -9.69
N ARG A 57 -2.66 -6.64 -10.52
CA ARG A 57 -2.86 -5.21 -10.81
C ARG A 57 -3.14 -4.40 -9.56
N LEU A 58 -4.02 -4.89 -8.69
CA LEU A 58 -4.36 -4.26 -7.42
C LEU A 58 -3.15 -4.24 -6.47
N LEU A 59 -2.42 -5.35 -6.38
CA LEU A 59 -1.21 -5.44 -5.57
C LEU A 59 -0.19 -4.36 -5.95
N LYS A 60 0.03 -4.08 -7.24
CA LYS A 60 0.95 -3.01 -7.68
C LYS A 60 0.55 -1.65 -7.10
N HIS A 61 -0.73 -1.32 -7.15
CA HIS A 61 -1.22 -0.04 -6.64
C HIS A 61 -1.10 0.04 -5.11
N VAL A 62 -1.45 -1.04 -4.41
CA VAL A 62 -1.33 -1.12 -2.94
C VAL A 62 0.12 -0.96 -2.48
N VAL A 63 1.06 -1.68 -3.09
CA VAL A 63 2.50 -1.56 -2.77
C VAL A 63 3.00 -0.13 -3.01
N ARG A 64 2.59 0.51 -4.10
CA ARG A 64 2.98 1.91 -4.39
C ARG A 64 2.38 2.90 -3.40
N CYS A 65 1.15 2.69 -2.92
CA CYS A 65 0.55 3.51 -1.88
C CYS A 65 1.34 3.41 -0.57
N TYR A 66 1.69 2.19 -0.13
CA TYR A 66 2.50 2.00 1.07
C TYR A 66 3.91 2.60 0.94
N LEU A 67 4.58 2.40 -0.19
CA LEU A 67 5.88 3.04 -0.47
C LEU A 67 5.77 4.56 -0.33
N ARG A 68 4.75 5.16 -0.93
CA ARG A 68 4.58 6.62 -0.88
C ARG A 68 4.25 7.12 0.53
N LEU A 69 3.48 6.36 1.31
CA LEU A 69 3.24 6.67 2.72
C LEU A 69 4.55 6.63 3.54
N SER A 70 5.49 5.74 3.21
CA SER A 70 6.79 5.65 3.91
C SER A 70 7.71 6.86 3.69
N ASP A 71 7.41 7.72 2.71
CA ASP A 71 8.15 8.97 2.49
C ASP A 71 7.84 10.03 3.57
N ASN A 72 6.70 9.91 4.26
CA ASN A 72 6.38 10.75 5.41
C ASN A 72 6.90 10.11 6.71
N LEU A 73 7.75 10.82 7.45
CA LEU A 73 8.35 10.34 8.70
C LEU A 73 7.33 9.81 9.72
N ARG A 74 6.21 10.51 9.93
CA ARG A 74 5.18 10.10 10.91
C ARG A 74 4.46 8.83 10.46
N ALA A 75 4.14 8.74 9.17
CA ALA A 75 3.50 7.55 8.61
C ALA A 75 4.46 6.36 8.60
N ARG A 76 5.75 6.60 8.31
CA ARG A 76 6.81 5.57 8.37
C ARG A 76 6.87 4.92 9.74
N GLU A 77 6.89 5.70 10.82
CA GLU A 77 6.87 5.18 12.19
C GLU A 77 5.63 4.32 12.45
N ALA A 78 4.45 4.78 12.05
CA ALA A 78 3.22 4.00 12.21
C ALA A 78 3.25 2.70 11.38
N LEU A 79 3.76 2.75 10.14
CA LEU A 79 3.88 1.59 9.26
C LEU A 79 4.82 0.51 9.81
N ARG A 80 5.85 0.87 10.59
CA ARG A 80 6.67 -0.15 11.28
C ARG A 80 5.82 -1.02 12.21
N ALA A 81 4.81 -0.46 12.86
CA ALA A 81 3.91 -1.21 13.74
C ALA A 81 2.77 -1.91 12.97
N CYS A 82 2.24 -1.32 11.91
CA CYS A 82 0.98 -1.77 11.30
C CYS A 82 1.06 -2.28 9.85
N LEU A 83 2.26 -2.42 9.25
CA LEU A 83 2.37 -3.00 7.90
C LEU A 83 1.87 -4.46 7.92
N PRO A 84 0.97 -4.84 6.99
CA PRO A 84 0.45 -6.21 6.91
C PRO A 84 1.54 -7.26 6.72
N GLU A 85 1.41 -8.38 7.44
CA GLU A 85 2.35 -9.51 7.39
C GLU A 85 2.55 -10.08 5.97
N PRO A 86 1.52 -10.20 5.10
CA PRO A 86 1.70 -10.67 3.72
C PRO A 86 2.67 -9.85 2.86
N LEU A 87 2.89 -8.57 3.21
CA LEU A 87 3.88 -7.72 2.53
C LEU A 87 5.30 -7.91 3.10
N ARG A 88 5.44 -8.53 4.27
CA ARG A 88 6.71 -8.82 4.94
C ARG A 88 7.22 -10.24 4.66
N ASP A 89 6.32 -11.22 4.52
CA ASP A 89 6.61 -12.64 4.63
C ASP A 89 6.66 -13.40 3.27
N GLN A 90 7.25 -12.84 2.22
CA GLN A 90 7.34 -13.46 0.88
C GLN A 90 6.02 -14.00 0.28
N THR A 91 4.84 -13.74 0.87
CA THR A 91 3.55 -14.27 0.41
C THR A 91 3.28 -13.92 -1.06
N PHE A 92 3.62 -12.71 -1.48
CA PHE A 92 3.48 -12.26 -2.88
C PHE A 92 4.69 -12.57 -3.77
N GLY A 93 5.67 -13.35 -3.30
CA GLY A 93 6.94 -13.59 -4.00
C GLY A 93 6.76 -14.23 -5.39
N SER A 94 5.84 -15.20 -5.50
CA SER A 94 5.48 -15.85 -6.76
C SER A 94 4.75 -14.88 -7.71
N LEU A 95 3.80 -14.11 -7.19
CA LEU A 95 3.01 -13.11 -7.92
C LEU A 95 3.87 -11.98 -8.48
N LEU A 96 4.93 -11.60 -7.77
CA LEU A 96 5.83 -10.52 -8.16
C LEU A 96 7.01 -10.98 -9.03
N LYS A 97 7.15 -12.29 -9.33
CA LYS A 97 8.26 -12.82 -10.11
C LYS A 97 8.38 -12.18 -11.51
N GLY A 98 7.25 -11.88 -12.13
CA GLY A 98 7.18 -11.22 -13.44
C GLY A 98 7.13 -9.69 -13.40
N ASP A 99 7.08 -9.08 -12.20
CA ASP A 99 6.98 -7.63 -12.03
C ASP A 99 8.11 -7.09 -11.16
N MET A 100 9.26 -6.89 -11.81
CA MET A 100 10.47 -6.39 -11.16
C MET A 100 10.30 -4.98 -10.59
N VAL A 101 9.41 -4.16 -11.16
CA VAL A 101 9.17 -2.79 -10.68
C VAL A 101 8.47 -2.85 -9.33
N THR A 102 7.37 -3.59 -9.23
CA THR A 102 6.62 -3.72 -7.97
C THR A 102 7.45 -4.43 -6.91
N LYS A 103 8.22 -5.45 -7.29
CA LYS A 103 9.18 -6.11 -6.40
C LYS A 103 10.20 -5.13 -5.82
N ARG A 104 10.80 -4.27 -6.66
CA ARG A 104 11.73 -3.22 -6.21
C ARG A 104 11.06 -2.23 -5.26
N CYS A 105 9.84 -1.78 -5.59
CA CYS A 105 9.06 -0.90 -4.71
C CYS A 105 8.83 -1.51 -3.33
N LEU A 106 8.49 -2.81 -3.27
CA LEU A 106 8.31 -3.52 -2.01
C LEU A 106 9.62 -3.60 -1.22
N THR A 107 10.73 -3.93 -1.87
CA THR A 107 12.05 -3.93 -1.21
C THR A 107 12.42 -2.55 -0.67
N THR A 108 12.21 -1.48 -1.44
CA THR A 108 12.47 -0.11 -0.97
C THR A 108 11.58 0.26 0.22
N LEU A 109 10.30 -0.11 0.19
CA LEU A 109 9.39 0.08 1.32
C LEU A 109 9.94 -0.59 2.58
N LEU A 110 10.33 -1.86 2.50
CA LEU A 110 10.87 -2.60 3.65
C LEU A 110 12.17 -1.96 4.17
N ASN A 111 13.04 -1.49 3.28
CA ASN A 111 14.26 -0.78 3.67
C ASN A 111 13.94 0.54 4.40
N ASN A 112 13.01 1.35 3.87
CA ASN A 112 12.58 2.60 4.50
C ASN A 112 12.02 2.39 5.91
N LEU A 113 11.48 1.21 6.22
CA LEU A 113 10.95 0.86 7.53
C LEU A 113 12.02 0.29 8.49
N ASN A 114 13.16 -0.14 7.96
CA ASN A 114 14.27 -0.69 8.74
C ASN A 114 15.35 0.35 9.10
N GLU A 115 15.47 1.43 8.31
CA GLU A 115 16.05 2.71 8.76
C GLU A 115 15.24 3.27 9.91
#